data_AF-A1HQ62-F1
#
_entry.id   AF-A1HQ62-F1
#
_cell.length_a   1.000
_cell.length_b   1.000
_cell.length_c   1.000
_cell.angle_alpha   90.00
_cell.angle_beta   90.00
_cell.angle_gamma   90.00
#
_symmetry.space_group_name_H-M   'P 1'
#
loop_
_entity.id
_entity.type
_entity.pdbx_description
1 polymer ?
#
loop_
_entity_poly.entity_id
_entity_poly.type
_entity_poly.pdbx_seq_one_letter_code
_entity_poly.pdbx_strand_id
1 'polypeptide(L)' 'MDVTGSEEKIGKPVGSDIRNAKATYVSLYSLEGARQMAWEAVKQAKAALDGFGAEADILRDLVSYLLTRDS' A
#
# COMPACT_ATOMS: atom_id res chain seq x y z
N MET A 1 1.42 6.60 5.16
CA MET A 1 1.25 5.37 5.92
C MET A 1 1.64 5.72 7.32
N ASP A 2 0.67 6.19 8.12
CA ASP A 2 0.86 6.37 9.57
C ASP A 2 0.89 5.03 10.31
N VAL A 3 1.64 4.06 9.77
CA VAL A 3 1.95 2.77 10.39
C VAL A 3 3.38 2.29 10.02
N THR A 4 4.06 2.94 9.07
CA THR A 4 5.48 2.68 8.76
C THR A 4 6.40 3.84 9.11
N GLY A 5 5.83 4.98 9.56
CA GLY A 5 6.59 6.11 10.06
C GLY A 5 6.93 5.98 11.54
N SER A 6 8.16 5.55 11.83
CA SER A 6 8.91 5.80 13.08
C SER A 6 8.21 5.52 14.41
N GLU A 7 8.48 4.33 14.96
CA GLU A 7 8.55 4.08 16.42
C GLU A 7 9.54 5.03 17.13
N GLU A 8 10.38 5.78 16.42
CA GLU A 8 11.29 6.79 16.99
C GLU A 8 10.63 8.11 17.42
N LYS A 9 9.38 8.40 17.02
CA LYS A 9 8.78 9.74 17.25
C LYS A 9 7.91 9.89 18.50
N ILE A 10 7.59 8.80 19.19
CA ILE A 10 6.69 8.82 20.35
C ILE A 10 7.46 8.28 21.56
N GLY A 11 8.13 9.17 22.28
CA GLY A 11 8.93 8.84 23.47
C GLY A 11 8.12 8.26 24.64
N LYS A 12 7.69 6.99 24.53
CA LYS A 12 7.11 6.21 25.62
C LYS A 12 7.67 4.78 25.60
N PRO A 13 7.91 4.18 26.77
CA PRO A 13 8.61 2.91 26.86
C PRO A 13 7.79 1.80 26.23
N VAL A 14 8.41 1.06 25.31
CA VAL A 14 7.89 -0.18 24.74
C VAL A 14 7.76 -1.19 25.89
N GLY A 15 6.53 -1.68 26.15
CA GLY A 15 6.33 -2.79 27.08
C GLY A 15 5.11 -2.77 28.02
N SER A 16 4.11 -1.88 27.87
CA SER A 16 2.94 -1.89 28.78
C SER A 16 1.56 -2.11 28.15
N ASP A 17 1.46 -2.36 26.84
CA ASP A 17 0.18 -2.66 26.19
C ASP A 17 0.17 -3.99 25.43
N ILE A 18 0.43 -5.07 26.19
CA ILE A 18 -0.08 -6.42 25.93
C ILE A 18 -1.62 -6.42 26.07
N ARG A 19 -2.34 -5.56 25.33
CA ARG A 19 -3.79 -5.36 25.43
C ARG A 19 -4.56 -5.26 24.12
N ASN A 20 -3.93 -5.33 22.95
CA ASN A 20 -4.63 -5.28 21.66
C ASN A 20 -4.33 -6.48 20.74
N ALA A 21 -4.52 -7.70 21.25
CA ALA A 21 -4.48 -8.96 20.48
C ALA A 21 -5.54 -9.06 19.34
N LYS A 22 -6.22 -7.95 19.00
CA LYS A 22 -7.15 -7.82 17.86
C LYS A 22 -6.55 -7.07 16.66
N ALA A 23 -5.38 -6.44 16.81
CA ALA A 23 -4.68 -5.74 15.73
C ALA A 23 -3.57 -6.60 15.08
N THR A 24 -3.61 -7.93 15.25
CA THR A 24 -2.43 -8.81 15.08
C THR A 24 -2.56 -9.83 13.95
N TYR A 25 -3.72 -9.91 13.28
CA TYR A 25 -3.91 -10.80 12.12
C TYR A 25 -4.82 -10.12 11.10
N VAL A 26 -6.03 -9.71 11.48
CA VAL A 26 -6.99 -9.07 10.55
C VAL A 26 -6.43 -7.81 9.89
N SER A 27 -5.67 -6.99 10.61
CA SER A 27 -5.03 -5.77 10.09
C SER A 27 -3.85 -6.05 9.13
N LEU A 28 -3.04 -7.07 9.41
CA LEU A 28 -1.92 -7.47 8.56
C LEU A 28 -2.42 -8.16 7.29
N TYR A 29 -3.37 -9.08 7.41
CA TYR A 29 -4.02 -9.73 6.27
C TYR A 29 -4.88 -8.75 5.48
N SER A 30 -5.51 -7.76 6.12
CA SER A 30 -6.22 -6.69 5.38
C SER A 30 -5.26 -5.73 4.71
N LEU A 31 -4.09 -5.46 5.28
CA LEU A 31 -3.03 -4.67 4.63
C LEU A 31 -2.40 -5.43 3.46
N GLU A 32 -2.10 -6.71 3.61
CA GLU A 32 -1.61 -7.57 2.54
C GLU A 32 -2.67 -7.75 1.45
N GLY A 33 -3.92 -8.00 1.84
CA GLY A 33 -5.06 -8.06 0.93
C GLY A 33 -5.29 -6.74 0.20
N ALA A 34 -5.17 -5.60 0.87
CA ALA A 34 -5.27 -4.28 0.26
C ALA A 34 -4.12 -4.02 -0.72
N ARG A 35 -2.89 -4.43 -0.38
CA ARG A 35 -1.75 -4.39 -1.30
C ARG A 35 -2.00 -5.25 -2.52
N GLN A 36 -2.47 -6.48 -2.34
CA GLN A 36 -2.77 -7.39 -3.45
C GLN A 36 -3.87 -6.81 -4.36
N MET A 37 -4.94 -6.25 -3.79
CA MET A 37 -5.98 -5.57 -4.55
C MET A 37 -5.44 -4.35 -5.32
N ALA A 38 -4.54 -3.56 -4.73
CA ALA A 38 -3.90 -2.45 -5.41
C ALA A 38 -3.03 -2.93 -6.58
N TRP A 39 -2.25 -4.00 -6.40
CA TRP A 39 -1.47 -4.63 -7.47
C TRP A 39 -2.36 -5.13 -8.62
N GLU A 40 -3.45 -5.81 -8.30
CA GLU A 40 -4.39 -6.31 -9.32
C GLU A 40 -5.08 -5.16 -10.07
N ALA A 41 -5.49 -4.10 -9.36
CA ALA A 41 -6.07 -2.91 -9.98
C ALA A 41 -5.09 -2.22 -10.94
N VAL A 42 -3.82 -2.10 -10.56
CA VAL A 42 -2.75 -1.56 -11.43
C VAL A 42 -2.56 -2.41 -12.68
N LYS A 43 -2.55 -3.74 -12.52
CA LYS A 43 -2.41 -4.68 -13.64
C LYS A 43 -3.59 -4.53 -14.62
N GLN A 44 -4.82 -4.46 -14.11
CA GLN A 44 -6.01 -4.26 -14.94
C GLN A 44 -5.99 -2.91 -15.65
N ALA A 45 -5.60 -1.83 -14.96
CA ALA A 45 -5.49 -0.50 -15.55
C ALA A 45 -4.44 -0.46 -16.68
N LYS A 46 -3.28 -1.12 -16.50
CA LYS A 46 -2.26 -1.22 -17.56
C LYS A 46 -2.77 -2.02 -18.76
N ALA A 47 -3.43 -3.15 -18.53
CA ALA A 47 -4.02 -3.96 -19.59
C ALA A 47 -5.11 -3.20 -20.37
N ALA A 48 -5.90 -2.36 -19.69
CA ALA A 48 -6.88 -1.50 -20.35
C ALA A 48 -6.24 -0.42 -21.24
N LEU A 49 -4.96 -0.11 -21.03
CA LEU A 49 -4.17 0.81 -21.86
C LEU A 49 -3.43 0.08 -22.99
N ASP A 50 -3.54 -1.24 -23.12
CA ASP A 50 -2.94 -1.97 -24.24
C ASP A 50 -3.56 -1.49 -25.57
N GLY A 51 -2.70 -1.23 -26.56
CA GLY A 51 -3.12 -0.73 -27.87
C GLY A 51 -3.22 0.79 -28.00
N PHE A 52 -3.08 1.56 -26.93
CA PHE A 52 -3.09 3.04 -26.97
C PHE A 52 -1.74 3.68 -27.33
N GLY A 53 -0.74 2.90 -27.73
CA GLY A 53 0.57 3.42 -28.11
C GLY A 53 1.33 4.07 -26.95
N ALA A 54 2.31 4.92 -27.30
CA ALA A 54 3.18 5.62 -26.35
C ALA A 54 2.47 6.81 -25.67
N GLU A 55 1.39 7.31 -26.27
CA GLU A 55 0.57 8.39 -25.73
C GLU A 55 -0.03 8.04 -24.36
N ALA A 56 -0.27 6.75 -24.12
CA ALA A 56 -0.74 6.25 -22.84
C ALA A 56 0.37 6.00 -21.79
N ASP A 57 1.65 6.22 -22.12
CA ASP A 57 2.76 5.97 -21.18
C ASP A 57 2.64 6.82 -19.91
N ILE A 58 2.19 8.08 -20.03
CA ILE A 58 1.94 8.95 -18.88
C ILE A 58 0.90 8.35 -17.91
N LEU A 59 -0.09 7.62 -18.42
CA LEU A 59 -1.10 6.95 -17.60
C LEU A 59 -0.54 5.66 -17.00
N ARG A 60 0.27 4.91 -17.74
CA ARG A 60 0.96 3.71 -17.22
C ARG A 60 1.93 4.08 -16.09
N ASP A 61 2.63 5.19 -16.22
CA ASP A 61 3.55 5.74 -15.23
C ASP A 61 2.80 6.24 -14.00
N LEU A 62 1.70 6.98 -14.19
CA LEU A 62 0.84 7.43 -13.09
C LEU A 62 0.33 6.26 -12.25
N VAL A 63 -0.20 5.21 -12.90
CA VAL A 63 -0.72 4.03 -12.21
C VAL A 63 0.40 3.27 -11.48
N SER A 64 1.60 3.20 -12.07
CA SER A 64 2.77 2.59 -11.41
C SER A 64 3.21 3.40 -10.20
N TYR A 65 3.25 4.73 -10.34
CA TYR A 65 3.61 5.66 -9.28
C TYR A 65 2.65 5.56 -8.08
N LEU A 66 1.34 5.41 -8.32
CA LEU A 66 0.36 5.25 -7.24
C LEU A 66 0.57 3.98 -6.41
N LEU A 67 1.19 2.93 -6.98
CA LEU A 67 1.50 1.69 -6.29
C LEU A 67 2.80 1.78 -5.47
N THR A 68 3.77 2.55 -5.97
CA THR A 68 5.09 2.70 -5.34
C THR A 68 5.21 3.92 -4.44
N ARG A 69 4.21 4.81 -4.45
CA ARG A 69 4.23 6.01 -3.61
C ARG A 69 4.12 5.59 -2.14
N ASP A 70 5.26 5.63 -1.46
CA ASP A 70 5.31 5.74 -0.01
C ASP A 70 4.42 6.91 0.42
N SER A 71 3.40 6.60 1.22
CA SER A 71 2.75 7.59 2.07
C SER A 71 3.39 7.53 3.43
#